data_AF-A0A6C2UIB1-F1
#
_entry.id   AF-A0A6C2UIB1-F1
#
_cell.length_a   1.000
_cell.length_b   1.000
_cell.length_c   1.000
_cell.angle_alpha   90.00
_cell.angle_beta   90.00
_cell.angle_gamma   90.00
#
_symmetry.space_group_name_H-M   'P 1'
#
loop_
_entity.id
_entity.type
_entity.pdbx_description
1 polymer ?
#
loop_
_entity_poly.entity_id
_entity_poly.type
_entity_poly.pdbx_seq_one_letter_code
_entity_poly.pdbx_strand_id
1 'polypeptide(L)'
;MTAPSDRLGKSDRSIQEVVLHGTSICPGISIGQVHLLDADIPIPQNPIDAEQIAPEQERYTLPIDSAKRYLRDHVANVHADSSTKAQAIFEIHQVILADESFHDQVPTP
;
A
#
# COMPACT_ATOMS: atom_id res chain seq x y z
N MET A 1 27.01 -3.36 60.44
CA MET A 1 25.61 -3.41 60.90
C MET A 1 24.77 -3.89 59.73
N THR A 2 24.26 -5.10 59.84
CA THR A 2 23.35 -5.76 58.89
C THR A 2 21.93 -5.53 59.37
N ALA A 3 21.02 -5.18 58.47
CA ALA A 3 19.64 -5.67 58.43
C ALA A 3 18.89 -5.10 57.21
N PRO A 4 17.86 -5.82 56.72
CA PRO A 4 17.53 -5.95 55.30
C PRO A 4 16.09 -5.47 55.01
N SER A 5 15.47 -6.03 53.95
CA SER A 5 14.04 -5.96 53.57
C SER A 5 13.63 -4.68 52.80
N ASP A 6 12.84 -4.72 51.74
CA ASP A 6 11.93 -5.75 51.25
C ASP A 6 11.77 -5.70 49.74
N ARG A 7 11.36 -6.84 49.20
CA ARG A 7 10.95 -7.05 47.81
C ARG A 7 9.80 -6.11 47.45
N LEU A 8 9.98 -5.31 46.41
CA LEU A 8 8.89 -4.89 45.53
C LEU A 8 9.11 -5.58 44.20
N GLY A 9 8.37 -6.67 44.00
CA GLY A 9 8.25 -7.31 42.69
C GLY A 9 7.74 -6.27 41.70
N LYS A 10 8.63 -5.80 40.83
CA LYS A 10 8.24 -5.14 39.58
C LYS A 10 8.38 -6.19 38.49
N SER A 11 7.26 -6.50 37.86
CA SER A 11 7.20 -7.18 36.57
C SER A 11 8.09 -6.41 35.59
N ASP A 12 9.34 -6.81 35.49
CA ASP A 12 10.32 -6.27 34.55
C ASP A 12 9.99 -6.84 33.17
N ARG A 13 8.98 -6.27 32.52
CA ARG A 13 8.97 -6.25 31.05
C ARG A 13 10.04 -5.25 30.67
N SER A 14 11.29 -5.69 30.70
CA SER A 14 12.41 -4.95 30.12
C SER A 14 12.03 -4.68 28.66
N ILE A 15 11.70 -3.44 28.33
CA ILE A 15 11.52 -3.04 26.94
C ILE A 15 12.91 -3.15 26.32
N GLN A 16 13.14 -4.23 25.58
CA GLN A 16 14.39 -4.44 24.89
C GLN A 16 14.41 -3.48 23.71
N GLU A 17 15.28 -2.48 23.78
CA GLU A 17 15.54 -1.58 22.65
C GLU A 17 16.16 -2.39 21.50
N VAL A 18 15.55 -2.32 20.33
CA VAL A 18 16.06 -2.93 19.11
C VAL A 18 16.73 -1.84 18.27
N VAL A 19 18.05 -1.91 18.15
CA VAL A 19 18.83 -0.97 17.33
C VAL A 19 19.04 -1.54 15.94
N LEU A 20 18.53 -0.84 14.92
CA LEU A 20 18.65 -1.23 13.52
C LEU A 20 19.70 -0.36 12.81
N HIS A 21 20.45 -0.97 11.88
CA HIS A 21 21.46 -0.29 11.07
C HIS A 21 21.11 -0.42 9.59
N GLY A 22 21.35 0.64 8.82
CA GLY A 22 21.07 0.69 7.38
C GLY A 22 21.72 1.89 6.71
N THR A 23 21.40 2.11 5.43
CA THR A 23 21.91 3.25 4.66
C THR A 23 21.06 4.49 4.95
N SER A 24 21.68 5.58 5.41
CA SER A 24 20.99 6.85 5.61
C SER A 24 20.72 7.55 4.27
N ILE A 25 19.46 7.95 4.05
CA ILE A 25 19.04 8.74 2.88
C ILE A 25 19.13 10.24 3.18
N CYS A 26 18.84 10.64 4.42
CA CYS A 26 18.84 12.03 4.88
C CYS A 26 19.29 12.10 6.35
N PRO A 27 20.18 13.03 6.73
CA PRO A 27 20.58 13.22 8.11
C PRO A 27 19.44 13.82 8.96
N GLY A 28 19.24 13.30 10.16
CA GLY A 28 18.25 13.82 11.10
C GLY A 28 17.91 12.85 12.23
N ILE A 29 17.15 13.32 13.22
CA ILE A 29 16.58 12.52 14.31
C ILE A 29 15.06 12.70 14.27
N SER A 30 14.32 11.59 14.28
CA SER A 30 12.86 11.60 14.33
C SER A 30 12.37 10.63 15.41
N ILE A 31 11.34 11.03 16.15
CA ILE A 31 10.67 10.22 17.17
C ILE A 31 9.18 10.33 16.89
N GLY A 32 8.52 9.20 16.67
CA GLY A 32 7.10 9.20 16.33
C GLY A 32 6.53 7.80 16.20
N GLN A 33 5.24 7.74 15.89
CA GLN A 33 4.58 6.49 15.54
C GLN A 33 4.97 6.05 14.14
N VAL A 34 5.12 4.74 13.96
CA VAL A 34 5.42 4.12 12.67
C VAL A 34 4.17 3.42 12.17
N HIS A 35 3.84 3.63 10.90
CA HIS A 35 2.82 2.87 10.19
C HIS A 35 3.50 1.84 9.31
N LEU A 36 3.22 0.56 9.57
CA LEU A 36 3.69 -0.53 8.72
C LEU A 36 2.71 -0.71 7.56
N LEU A 37 3.22 -0.64 6.34
CA LEU A 37 2.46 -0.96 5.15
C LEU A 37 2.71 -2.43 4.81
N ASP A 38 1.65 -3.22 4.79
CA ASP A 38 1.67 -4.56 4.22
C ASP A 38 1.37 -4.45 2.72
N ALA A 39 2.29 -4.93 1.90
CA ALA A 39 2.20 -4.84 0.44
C ALA A 39 1.76 -6.16 -0.20
N ASP A 40 1.65 -7.24 0.57
CA ASP A 40 1.32 -8.55 0.02
C ASP A 40 -0.19 -8.67 -0.19
N ILE A 41 -0.60 -8.55 -1.45
CA ILE A 41 -1.98 -8.79 -1.88
C ILE A 41 -2.06 -10.22 -2.43
N PRO A 42 -2.70 -11.17 -1.73
CA PRO A 42 -2.87 -12.51 -2.26
C PRO A 42 -3.83 -12.49 -3.46
N ILE A 43 -3.36 -12.98 -4.62
CA ILE A 43 -4.18 -13.09 -5.83
C ILE A 43 -4.69 -14.53 -5.96
N PRO A 44 -6.01 -14.78 -5.85
CA PRO A 44 -6.57 -16.10 -6.05
C PRO A 44 -6.34 -16.60 -7.49
N GLN A 45 -5.88 -17.84 -7.64
CA GLN A 45 -5.66 -18.49 -8.96
C GLN A 45 -6.57 -19.70 -9.19
N ASN A 46 -7.61 -19.86 -8.38
CA ASN A 46 -8.52 -20.99 -8.50
C ASN A 46 -9.36 -20.86 -9.77
N PRO A 47 -9.65 -21.98 -10.47
CA PRO A 47 -10.66 -21.99 -11.52
C PRO A 47 -12.01 -21.51 -10.97
N ILE A 48 -12.77 -20.84 -11.83
CA ILE A 48 -14.14 -20.39 -11.52
C ILE A 48 -15.15 -21.23 -12.29
N ASP A 49 -16.34 -21.41 -11.72
CA ASP A 49 -17.45 -22.04 -12.42
C ASP A 49 -18.04 -21.08 -13.47
N ALA A 50 -18.69 -21.62 -14.50
CA ALA A 50 -19.27 -20.82 -15.58
C ALA A 50 -20.29 -19.77 -15.08
N GLU A 51 -21.00 -20.09 -14.00
CA GLU A 51 -21.96 -19.20 -13.34
C GLU A 51 -21.30 -17.98 -12.68
N GLN A 52 -20.00 -18.06 -12.38
CA GLN A 52 -19.23 -16.99 -11.76
C GLN A 52 -18.61 -16.04 -12.78
N ILE A 53 -18.67 -16.32 -14.08
CA ILE A 53 -18.05 -15.48 -15.12
C ILE A 53 -18.62 -14.05 -15.08
N ALA A 54 -19.94 -13.89 -15.07
CA ALA A 54 -20.56 -12.57 -15.07
C ALA A 54 -20.28 -11.78 -13.76
N PRO A 55 -20.41 -12.37 -12.56
CA PRO A 55 -19.97 -11.72 -11.32
C PRO A 55 -18.49 -11.32 -11.32
N GLU A 56 -17.60 -12.13 -11.91
CA GLU A 56 -16.18 -11.81 -12.01
C GLU A 56 -15.89 -10.67 -12.98
N GLN A 57 -16.65 -10.56 -14.08
CA GLN A 57 -16.58 -9.42 -14.99
C GLN A 57 -17.01 -8.11 -14.29
N GLU A 58 -18.06 -8.15 -13.47
CA GLU A 58 -18.48 -7.00 -12.68
C GLU A 58 -17.44 -6.63 -11.61
N ARG A 59 -16.88 -7.65 -10.93
CA ARG A 59 -15.80 -7.49 -9.96
C ARG A 59 -14.53 -6.90 -10.57
N TYR A 60 -14.31 -7.08 -11.87
CA TYR A 60 -13.25 -6.44 -12.62
C TYR A 60 -13.58 -5.00 -13.00
N THR A 61 -14.78 -4.74 -13.53
CA THR A 61 -15.15 -3.44 -14.09
C THR A 61 -15.22 -2.35 -13.03
N LEU A 62 -15.83 -2.64 -11.87
CA LEU A 62 -16.05 -1.65 -10.80
C LEU A 62 -14.74 -1.09 -10.21
N PRO A 63 -13.72 -1.91 -9.88
CA PRO A 63 -12.42 -1.40 -9.46
C PRO A 63 -11.67 -0.65 -10.55
N ILE A 64 -11.76 -1.07 -11.83
CA ILE A 64 -11.09 -0.38 -12.93
C ILE A 64 -11.60 1.05 -13.06
N ASP A 65 -12.91 1.26 -13.05
CA ASP A 65 -13.50 2.59 -13.09
C ASP A 65 -13.10 3.45 -11.87
N SER A 66 -13.05 2.81 -10.70
CA SER A 66 -12.61 3.47 -9.47
C SER A 66 -11.13 3.87 -9.54
N ALA A 67 -10.28 3.01 -10.09
CA ALA A 67 -8.86 3.28 -10.29
C ALA A 67 -8.62 4.38 -11.33
N LYS A 68 -9.34 4.36 -12.45
CA LYS A 68 -9.32 5.42 -13.48
C LYS A 68 -9.64 6.79 -12.87
N ARG A 69 -10.67 6.86 -12.02
CA ARG A 69 -11.06 8.09 -11.32
C ARG A 69 -10.02 8.51 -10.29
N TYR A 70 -9.62 7.59 -9.42
CA TYR A 70 -8.64 7.87 -8.36
C TYR A 70 -7.32 8.37 -8.91
N LEU A 71 -6.78 7.73 -9.96
CA LEU A 71 -5.51 8.12 -10.56
C LEU A 71 -5.59 9.51 -11.21
N ARG A 72 -6.73 9.85 -11.82
CA ARG A 72 -6.98 11.20 -12.35
C ARG A 72 -7.00 12.24 -11.25
N ASP A 73 -7.76 12.00 -10.19
CA ASP A 73 -7.89 12.92 -9.07
C ASP A 73 -6.57 13.06 -8.31
N HIS A 74 -5.81 11.98 -8.15
CA HIS A 74 -4.50 12.00 -7.52
C HIS A 74 -3.50 12.86 -8.29
N VAL A 75 -3.42 12.70 -9.61
CA VAL A 75 -2.56 13.54 -10.46
C VAL A 75 -2.97 15.01 -10.36
N ALA A 76 -4.26 15.30 -10.45
CA ALA A 76 -4.78 16.66 -10.36
C ALA A 76 -4.53 17.31 -8.99
N ASN A 77 -4.62 16.56 -7.88
CA ASN A 77 -4.54 17.14 -6.54
C ASN A 77 -3.13 17.16 -5.94
N VAL A 78 -2.30 16.16 -6.25
CA VAL A 78 -0.96 16.00 -5.63
C VAL A 78 0.15 16.55 -6.52
N HIS A 79 -0.08 16.59 -7.83
CA HIS A 79 0.95 16.94 -8.79
C HIS A 79 0.64 18.20 -9.63
N ALA A 80 -0.49 18.89 -9.39
CA ALA A 80 -0.84 20.12 -10.13
C ALA A 80 0.23 21.22 -10.03
N ASP A 81 0.91 21.34 -8.88
CA ASP A 81 1.96 22.33 -8.66
C ASP A 81 3.38 21.75 -8.81
N SER A 82 3.50 20.47 -9.19
CA SER A 82 4.80 19.79 -9.32
C SER A 82 5.46 20.16 -10.65
N SER A 83 6.67 20.72 -10.58
CA SER A 83 7.39 21.19 -11.78
C SER A 83 7.95 20.11 -12.72
N THR A 84 7.87 18.79 -12.44
CA THR A 84 8.70 17.83 -13.22
C THR A 84 8.23 16.37 -13.17
N LYS A 85 8.40 15.66 -14.30
CA LYS A 85 8.50 14.20 -14.57
C LYS A 85 7.49 13.22 -13.92
N ALA A 86 7.17 13.35 -12.63
CA ALA A 86 6.22 12.48 -11.93
C ALA A 86 4.81 12.56 -12.53
N GLN A 87 4.35 13.76 -12.89
CA GLN A 87 3.08 13.92 -13.61
C GLN A 87 3.06 13.13 -14.92
N ALA A 88 4.09 13.25 -15.76
CA ALA A 88 4.20 12.52 -17.02
C ALA A 88 4.21 10.99 -16.81
N ILE A 89 4.84 10.51 -15.74
CA ILE A 89 4.80 9.09 -15.38
C ILE A 89 3.35 8.66 -15.12
N PHE A 90 2.60 9.40 -14.29
CA PHE A 90 1.23 9.03 -13.97
C PHE A 90 0.25 9.22 -15.14
N GLU A 91 0.48 10.20 -16.02
CA GLU A 91 -0.28 10.34 -17.27
C GLU A 91 -0.12 9.10 -18.16
N ILE A 92 1.10 8.55 -18.27
CA ILE A 92 1.32 7.28 -18.99
C ILE A 92 0.55 6.13 -18.32
N HIS A 93 0.52 6.06 -16.99
CA HIS A 93 -0.27 5.04 -16.29
C HIS A 93 -1.77 5.19 -16.55
N GLN A 94 -2.28 6.42 -16.67
CA GLN A 94 -3.66 6.66 -17.07
C GLN A 94 -3.93 6.18 -18.50
N VAL A 95 -2.99 6.41 -19.43
CA VAL A 95 -3.10 5.92 -20.82
C VAL A 95 -3.12 4.40 -20.86
N ILE A 96 -2.20 3.73 -20.16
CA ILE A 96 -2.17 2.25 -20.08
C ILE A 96 -3.48 1.70 -19.49
N LEU A 97 -3.97 2.30 -18.41
CA LEU A 97 -5.21 1.87 -17.78
C LEU A 97 -6.45 2.16 -18.63
N ALA A 98 -6.41 3.14 -19.52
CA ALA A 98 -7.50 3.49 -20.44
C ALA A 98 -7.41 2.78 -21.79
N ASP A 99 -6.34 2.04 -22.06
CA ASP A 99 -6.19 1.28 -23.28
C ASP A 99 -7.06 0.02 -23.22
N GLU A 100 -8.15 0.06 -23.98
CA GLU A 100 -9.15 -0.99 -24.06
C GLU A 100 -8.57 -2.33 -24.53
N SER A 101 -7.43 -2.36 -25.22
CA SER A 101 -6.79 -3.62 -25.63
C SER A 101 -6.33 -4.50 -24.46
N PHE A 102 -6.09 -3.90 -23.28
CA PHE A 102 -5.85 -4.64 -22.04
C PHE A 102 -7.14 -5.16 -21.40
N HIS A 103 -8.28 -4.55 -21.73
CA HIS A 103 -9.59 -4.92 -21.22
C HIS A 103 -10.28 -5.94 -22.13
N ASP A 104 -10.07 -5.90 -23.44
CA ASP A 104 -10.62 -6.85 -24.42
C ASP A 104 -10.13 -8.30 -24.20
N GLN A 105 -8.97 -8.45 -23.57
CA GLN A 105 -8.41 -9.76 -23.18
C GLN A 105 -9.05 -10.33 -21.91
N VAL A 106 -9.81 -9.50 -21.19
CA VAL A 106 -10.72 -9.93 -20.13
C VAL A 106 -12.07 -10.15 -20.79
N PRO A 107 -12.57 -11.39 -20.91
CA PRO A 107 -13.81 -11.65 -21.63
C PRO A 107 -14.92 -10.74 -21.09
N THR A 108 -15.48 -9.86 -21.93
CA THR A 108 -16.69 -9.09 -21.66
C THR A 108 -17.92 -9.88 -22.13
N PRO A 109 -19.12 -9.64 -21.58
CA PRO A 109 -20.34 -10.36 -21.99
C PRO A 109 -20.70 -10.18 -23.48
#